data_AF-A0A381R3M4-F1
#
_entry.id   AF-A0A381R3M4-F1
#
_cell.length_a   1.000
_cell.length_b   1.000
_cell.length_c   1.000
_cell.angle_alpha   90.00
_cell.angle_beta   90.00
_cell.angle_gamma   90.00
#
_symmetry.space_group_name_H-M   'P 1'
#
loop_
_entity.id
_entity.type
_entity.pdbx_description
1 polymer ?
#
loop_
_entity_poly.entity_id
_entity_poly.type
_entity_poly.pdbx_seq_one_letter_code
_entity_poly.pdbx_strand_id
1 'polypeptide(L)'
;MGKISFIIRGAKRKKSPQTAFYEPMSHLDIVFSHNKRRDLHLVTKASFASTYLNIHKDLKRIAYGMALVELTEKTLIDEDPNKELFDELITVLKIVDSEQTQLNLIYWYYQLRILDLQGFKTDLSDQNLSGLILPDPNQGPNSKNILSTLLSGNIIENDFIKKIEKLTVSLKDRKIISKYINTCLYYHFDGLSELKSLRVLKALVTA
;
A
#
# COMPACT_ATOMS: atom_id res chain seq x y z
N MET A 1 -16.74 0.05 -10.35
CA MET A 1 -15.77 -0.68 -11.19
C MET A 1 -14.52 -0.87 -10.37
N GLY A 2 -14.09 -2.11 -10.18
CA GLY A 2 -12.89 -2.45 -9.41
C GLY A 2 -11.61 -2.37 -10.24
N LYS A 3 -10.68 -3.28 -9.97
CA LYS A 3 -9.46 -3.48 -10.76
C LYS A 3 -9.81 -3.94 -12.18
N ILE A 4 -9.28 -3.24 -13.18
CA ILE A 4 -9.59 -3.43 -14.61
C ILE A 4 -8.32 -3.32 -15.44
N SER A 5 -8.24 -4.12 -16.51
CA SER A 5 -7.12 -4.10 -17.44
C SER A 5 -7.39 -3.26 -18.70
N PHE A 6 -6.35 -2.57 -19.17
CA PHE A 6 -6.43 -1.69 -20.34
C PHE A 6 -5.32 -1.94 -21.36
N ILE A 7 -5.63 -1.75 -22.65
CA ILE A 7 -4.67 -1.53 -23.73
C ILE A 7 -4.66 -0.05 -24.10
N ILE A 8 -3.45 0.51 -24.18
CA ILE A 8 -3.21 1.86 -24.69
C ILE A 8 -2.54 1.78 -26.05
N ARG A 9 -3.28 2.14 -27.11
CA ARG A 9 -2.77 2.12 -28.48
C ARG A 9 -1.77 3.25 -28.71
N GLY A 10 -0.55 2.91 -29.15
CA GLY A 10 0.46 3.91 -29.50
C GLY A 10 1.20 4.53 -28.32
N ALA A 11 1.01 4.04 -27.09
CA ALA A 11 1.69 4.55 -25.90
C ALA A 11 3.23 4.46 -25.99
N LYS A 12 3.77 3.47 -26.70
CA LYS A 12 5.22 3.26 -26.87
C LYS A 12 5.82 3.89 -28.13
N ARG A 13 5.07 4.71 -28.89
CA ARG A 13 5.64 5.43 -30.05
C ARG A 13 6.66 6.46 -29.56
N LYS A 14 7.77 6.64 -30.29
CA LYS A 14 8.92 7.50 -29.90
C LYS A 14 8.56 8.93 -29.47
N LYS A 15 7.47 9.50 -30.00
CA LYS A 15 6.98 10.86 -29.70
C LYS A 15 5.61 10.85 -29.00
N SER A 16 5.23 9.74 -28.38
CA SER A 16 3.93 9.67 -27.72
C SER A 16 3.96 10.45 -26.41
N PRO A 17 3.13 11.49 -26.24
CA PRO A 17 2.99 12.14 -24.93
C PRO A 17 2.33 11.21 -23.90
N GLN A 18 1.79 10.07 -24.34
CA GLN A 18 1.01 9.18 -23.52
C GLN A 18 1.82 8.38 -22.51
N THR A 19 3.12 8.13 -22.76
CA THR A 19 3.95 7.29 -21.89
C THR A 19 3.98 7.82 -20.45
N ALA A 20 4.04 9.15 -20.29
CA ALA A 20 4.13 9.80 -18.99
C ALA A 20 2.90 9.57 -18.09
N PHE A 21 1.71 9.33 -18.66
CA PHE A 21 0.52 9.04 -17.85
C PHE A 21 0.58 7.65 -17.23
N TYR A 22 1.10 6.66 -17.95
CA TYR A 22 0.96 5.25 -17.58
C TYR A 22 2.20 4.72 -16.85
N GLU A 23 2.76 5.55 -15.96
CA GLU A 23 3.80 5.15 -15.03
C GLU A 23 3.18 4.59 -13.73
N PRO A 24 3.85 3.66 -13.03
CA PRO A 24 3.38 3.18 -11.74
C PRO A 24 3.09 4.34 -10.77
N MET A 25 2.07 4.17 -9.92
CA MET A 25 1.57 5.17 -8.98
C MET A 25 0.90 6.39 -9.63
N SER A 26 0.78 6.50 -10.96
CA SER A 26 0.05 7.62 -11.56
C SER A 26 -1.44 7.59 -11.19
N HIS A 27 -1.96 8.71 -10.68
CA HIS A 27 -3.39 8.88 -10.40
C HIS A 27 -4.06 9.61 -11.56
N LEU A 28 -4.91 8.90 -12.29
CA LEU A 28 -5.46 9.33 -13.57
C LEU A 28 -6.98 9.32 -13.59
N ASP A 29 -7.56 10.29 -14.30
CA ASP A 29 -8.90 10.18 -14.87
C ASP A 29 -8.80 9.51 -16.23
N ILE A 30 -9.51 8.41 -16.43
CA ILE A 30 -9.47 7.61 -17.65
C ILE A 30 -10.85 7.54 -18.30
N VAL A 31 -10.91 7.91 -19.58
CA VAL A 31 -12.05 7.61 -20.45
C VAL A 31 -11.69 6.42 -21.32
N PHE A 32 -12.57 5.41 -21.36
CA PHE A 32 -12.32 4.18 -22.09
C PHE A 32 -13.58 3.61 -22.73
N SER A 33 -13.39 2.80 -23.76
CA SER A 33 -14.46 2.04 -24.40
C SER A 33 -14.71 0.75 -23.62
N HIS A 34 -15.80 0.71 -22.84
CA HIS A 34 -16.20 -0.49 -22.10
C HIS A 34 -16.89 -1.51 -23.01
N ASN A 35 -16.43 -2.76 -22.99
CA ASN A 35 -17.07 -3.87 -23.67
C ASN A 35 -17.15 -5.07 -22.72
N LYS A 36 -18.37 -5.40 -22.27
CA LYS A 36 -18.63 -6.47 -21.30
C LYS A 36 -18.20 -7.88 -21.76
N ARG A 37 -17.86 -8.07 -23.04
CA ARG A 37 -17.40 -9.35 -23.58
C ARG A 37 -15.87 -9.48 -23.64
N ARG A 38 -15.13 -8.50 -23.10
CA ARG A 38 -13.67 -8.47 -23.14
C ARG A 38 -13.12 -8.07 -21.78
N ASP A 39 -12.13 -8.81 -21.31
CA ASP A 39 -11.40 -8.52 -20.06
C ASP A 39 -10.42 -7.35 -20.21
N LEU A 40 -10.27 -6.82 -21.44
CA LEU A 40 -9.29 -5.81 -21.80
C LEU A 40 -9.96 -4.69 -22.59
N HIS A 41 -9.94 -3.48 -22.04
CA HIS A 41 -10.58 -2.31 -22.64
C HIS A 41 -9.58 -1.36 -23.30
N LEU A 42 -10.08 -0.48 -24.15
CA LEU A 42 -9.24 0.50 -24.86
C LEU A 42 -9.41 1.88 -24.23
N VAL A 43 -8.31 2.47 -23.79
CA VAL A 43 -8.27 3.87 -23.33
C VAL A 43 -8.41 4.81 -24.53
N THR A 44 -9.32 5.77 -24.43
CA THR A 44 -9.52 6.82 -25.43
C THR A 44 -8.90 8.14 -24.99
N LYS A 45 -8.95 8.46 -23.69
CA LYS A 45 -8.36 9.66 -23.11
C LYS A 45 -7.87 9.38 -21.69
N ALA A 46 -6.78 10.03 -21.30
CA ALA A 46 -6.31 10.08 -19.92
C ALA A 46 -5.89 11.51 -19.57
N SER A 47 -6.05 11.87 -18.30
CA SER A 47 -5.48 13.07 -17.69
C SER A 47 -5.05 12.75 -16.26
N PHE A 48 -4.09 13.49 -15.73
CA PHE A 48 -3.74 13.36 -14.31
C PHE A 48 -4.89 13.89 -13.45
N ALA A 49 -5.40 13.04 -12.55
CA ALA A 49 -6.30 13.45 -11.48
C ALA A 49 -5.50 14.12 -10.34
N SER A 50 -4.28 13.63 -10.08
CA SER A 50 -3.29 14.32 -9.26
C SER A 50 -1.87 13.94 -9.67
N THR A 51 -0.91 14.79 -9.31
CA THR A 51 0.53 14.57 -9.56
C THR A 51 1.29 14.54 -8.25
N TYR A 52 2.25 13.63 -8.14
CA TYR A 52 3.18 13.54 -7.02
C TYR A 52 4.48 14.27 -7.38
N LEU A 53 4.88 15.26 -6.58
CA LEU A 53 6.01 16.13 -6.91
C LEU A 53 7.36 15.57 -6.47
N ASN A 54 7.35 14.62 -5.53
CA ASN A 54 8.52 14.21 -4.79
C ASN A 54 8.72 12.69 -4.74
N ILE A 55 7.69 11.87 -4.95
CA ILE A 55 7.83 10.40 -5.01
C ILE A 55 8.96 10.02 -5.97
N HIS A 56 8.95 10.55 -7.19
CA HIS A 56 9.93 10.20 -8.22
C HIS A 56 11.34 10.77 -7.98
N LYS A 57 11.52 11.61 -6.95
CA LYS A 57 12.82 12.26 -6.63
C LYS A 57 13.60 11.50 -5.55
N ASP A 58 12.97 10.57 -4.85
CA ASP A 58 13.59 9.85 -3.74
C ASP A 58 13.39 8.33 -3.89
N LEU A 59 14.48 7.59 -3.83
CA LEU A 59 14.47 6.14 -4.06
C LEU A 59 13.67 5.38 -2.99
N LYS A 60 13.67 5.85 -1.73
CA LYS A 60 12.88 5.22 -0.66
C LYS A 60 11.39 5.44 -0.92
N ARG A 61 10.97 6.64 -1.30
CA ARG A 61 9.57 6.94 -1.66
C ARG A 61 9.10 6.13 -2.86
N ILE A 62 9.92 5.98 -3.91
CA ILE A 62 9.63 5.08 -5.03
C ILE A 62 9.40 3.66 -4.51
N ALA A 63 10.31 3.15 -3.67
CA ALA A 63 10.21 1.77 -3.18
C ALA A 63 8.97 1.55 -2.31
N TYR A 64 8.64 2.48 -1.40
CA TYR A 64 7.44 2.40 -0.58
C TYR A 64 6.17 2.55 -1.42
N GLY A 65 6.10 3.52 -2.33
CA GLY A 65 4.95 3.71 -3.20
C GLY A 65 4.69 2.49 -4.11
N MET A 66 5.74 1.90 -4.67
CA MET A 66 5.63 0.64 -5.43
C MET A 66 5.13 -0.51 -4.56
N ALA A 67 5.56 -0.59 -3.29
CA ALA A 67 5.08 -1.60 -2.36
C ALA A 67 3.60 -1.42 -2.01
N LEU A 68 3.14 -0.18 -1.82
CA LEU A 68 1.72 0.12 -1.60
C LEU A 68 0.87 -0.33 -2.80
N VAL A 69 1.29 -0.01 -4.02
CA VAL A 69 0.57 -0.39 -5.25
C VAL A 69 0.57 -1.90 -5.46
N GLU A 70 1.72 -2.57 -5.32
CA GLU A 70 1.81 -4.03 -5.49
C GLU A 70 0.98 -4.77 -4.43
N LEU A 71 1.04 -4.34 -3.17
CA LEU A 71 0.24 -4.93 -2.10
C LEU A 71 -1.27 -4.77 -2.39
N THR A 72 -1.69 -3.61 -2.87
CA THR A 72 -3.09 -3.36 -3.23
C THR A 72 -3.53 -4.26 -4.38
N GLU A 73 -2.69 -4.39 -5.42
CA GLU A 73 -2.98 -5.26 -6.58
C GLU A 73 -3.19 -6.73 -6.17
N LYS A 74 -2.39 -7.20 -5.19
CA LYS A 74 -2.42 -8.58 -4.71
C LYS A 74 -3.52 -8.88 -3.69
N THR A 75 -4.13 -7.85 -3.12
CA THR A 75 -5.18 -7.99 -2.09
C THR A 75 -6.56 -7.66 -2.63
N LEU A 76 -6.68 -7.39 -3.94
CA LEU A 76 -7.93 -7.11 -4.64
C LEU A 76 -8.33 -8.25 -5.56
N ILE A 77 -9.64 -8.50 -5.61
CA ILE A 77 -10.29 -9.34 -6.61
C ILE A 77 -10.57 -8.49 -7.85
N ASP A 78 -10.42 -9.08 -9.03
CA ASP A 78 -10.68 -8.39 -10.29
C ASP A 78 -12.16 -7.97 -10.40
N GLU A 79 -12.39 -6.80 -10.98
CA GLU A 79 -13.72 -6.19 -11.18
C GLU A 79 -14.55 -5.87 -9.91
N ASP A 80 -14.07 -6.21 -8.71
CA ASP A 80 -14.73 -5.91 -7.44
C ASP A 80 -14.50 -4.46 -6.99
N PRO A 81 -15.53 -3.59 -6.97
CA PRO A 81 -15.35 -2.20 -6.58
C PRO A 81 -15.08 -2.04 -5.09
N ASN A 82 -13.85 -1.67 -4.74
CA ASN A 82 -13.49 -1.27 -3.38
C ASN A 82 -13.07 0.22 -3.35
N LYS A 83 -14.07 1.11 -3.26
CA LYS A 83 -13.84 2.56 -3.27
C LYS A 83 -13.04 3.02 -2.04
N GLU A 84 -13.34 2.48 -0.87
CA GLU A 84 -12.68 2.87 0.38
C GLU A 84 -11.18 2.53 0.33
N LEU A 85 -10.82 1.34 -0.15
CA LEU A 85 -9.42 0.97 -0.34
C LEU A 85 -8.71 1.85 -1.39
N PHE A 86 -9.40 2.20 -2.48
CA PHE A 86 -8.85 3.12 -3.46
C PHE A 86 -8.58 4.50 -2.86
N ASP A 87 -9.55 5.06 -2.13
CA ASP A 87 -9.40 6.36 -1.46
C ASP A 87 -8.27 6.34 -0.42
N GLU A 88 -8.15 5.24 0.34
CA GLU A 88 -7.05 5.03 1.30
C GLU A 88 -5.70 4.96 0.59
N LEU A 89 -5.57 4.20 -0.51
CA LEU A 89 -4.34 4.13 -1.30
C LEU A 89 -3.90 5.50 -1.79
N ILE A 90 -4.81 6.28 -2.37
CA ILE A 90 -4.52 7.64 -2.86
C ILE A 90 -4.10 8.55 -1.70
N THR A 91 -4.75 8.45 -0.55
CA THR A 91 -4.40 9.21 0.65
C THR A 91 -2.99 8.87 1.12
N VAL A 92 -2.66 7.59 1.25
CA VAL A 92 -1.35 7.14 1.69
C VAL A 92 -0.26 7.52 0.69
N LEU A 93 -0.50 7.41 -0.62
CA LEU A 93 0.46 7.85 -1.63
C LEU A 93 0.73 9.36 -1.56
N LYS A 94 -0.28 10.20 -1.30
CA LYS A 94 -0.06 11.64 -1.06
C LYS A 94 0.81 11.90 0.16
N ILE A 95 0.66 11.11 1.21
CA ILE A 95 1.47 11.23 2.43
C ILE A 95 2.90 10.76 2.18
N VAL A 96 3.11 9.69 1.41
CA VAL A 96 4.46 9.30 0.95
C VAL A 96 5.10 10.39 0.07
N ASP A 97 4.30 11.15 -0.68
CA ASP A 97 4.78 12.29 -1.47
C ASP A 97 5.12 13.53 -0.63
N SER A 98 4.45 13.78 0.50
CA SER A 98 4.76 14.92 1.38
C SER A 98 5.85 14.56 2.40
N GLU A 99 5.74 13.42 3.07
CA GLU A 99 6.52 13.07 4.27
C GLU A 99 7.89 12.47 3.97
N GLN A 100 8.94 12.98 4.61
CA GLN A 100 10.30 12.46 4.45
C GLN A 100 10.67 11.38 5.48
N THR A 101 9.95 11.33 6.60
CA THR A 101 10.30 10.47 7.74
C THR A 101 9.25 9.39 7.99
N GLN A 102 9.67 8.32 8.65
CA GLN A 102 8.78 7.24 9.12
C GLN A 102 7.97 6.52 8.02
N LEU A 103 8.47 6.46 6.78
CA LEU A 103 7.81 5.75 5.67
C LEU A 103 7.50 4.28 5.99
N ASN A 104 8.27 3.63 6.86
CA ASN A 104 7.97 2.27 7.32
C ASN A 104 6.70 2.19 8.18
N LEU A 105 6.45 3.20 9.02
CA LEU A 105 5.25 3.27 9.86
C LEU A 105 4.01 3.54 9.00
N ILE A 106 4.14 4.41 8.00
CA ILE A 106 3.09 4.66 6.99
C ILE A 106 2.76 3.38 6.22
N TYR A 107 3.78 2.62 5.82
CA TYR A 107 3.60 1.35 5.15
C TYR A 107 2.93 0.30 6.05
N TRP A 108 3.37 0.15 7.30
CA TRP A 108 2.73 -0.75 8.26
C TRP A 108 1.28 -0.36 8.58
N TYR A 109 1.00 0.93 8.69
CA TYR A 109 -0.37 1.44 8.80
C TYR A 109 -1.20 0.95 7.60
N TYR A 110 -0.72 1.15 6.37
CA TYR A 110 -1.47 0.74 5.20
C TYR A 110 -1.72 -0.77 5.15
N GLN A 111 -0.73 -1.58 5.51
CA GLN A 111 -0.89 -3.04 5.61
C GLN A 111 -2.02 -3.44 6.59
N LEU A 112 -2.09 -2.77 7.75
CA LEU A 112 -3.14 -3.00 8.73
C LEU A 112 -4.51 -2.47 8.26
N ARG A 113 -4.54 -1.33 7.55
CA ARG A 113 -5.77 -0.80 6.94
C ARG A 113 -6.32 -1.71 5.86
N ILE A 114 -5.48 -2.34 5.03
CA ILE A 114 -5.94 -3.33 4.07
C ILE A 114 -6.65 -4.48 4.80
N LEU A 115 -6.04 -5.02 5.85
CA LEU A 115 -6.66 -6.09 6.64
C LEU A 115 -8.04 -5.66 7.16
N ASP A 116 -8.14 -4.46 7.75
CA ASP A 116 -9.41 -3.92 8.27
C ASP A 116 -10.47 -3.72 7.16
N LEU A 117 -10.10 -3.06 6.06
CA LEU A 117 -10.99 -2.79 4.92
C LEU A 117 -11.44 -4.06 4.18
N GLN A 118 -10.67 -5.15 4.29
CA GLN A 118 -11.02 -6.46 3.73
C GLN A 118 -11.75 -7.36 4.74
N GLY A 119 -12.11 -6.84 5.92
CA GLY A 119 -12.89 -7.55 6.94
C GLY A 119 -12.07 -8.43 7.89
N PHE A 120 -10.74 -8.34 7.86
CA PHE A 120 -9.81 -9.11 8.69
C PHE A 120 -9.22 -8.26 9.82
N LYS A 121 -10.07 -7.49 10.50
CA LYS A 121 -9.66 -6.57 11.56
C LYS A 121 -8.84 -7.30 12.62
N THR A 122 -7.62 -6.80 12.86
CA THR A 122 -6.70 -7.42 13.82
C THR A 122 -7.03 -6.97 15.25
N ASP A 123 -7.16 -7.93 16.17
CA ASP A 123 -7.22 -7.70 17.61
C ASP A 123 -5.86 -8.03 18.23
N LEU A 124 -5.28 -7.09 18.99
CA LEU A 124 -4.01 -7.31 19.67
C LEU A 124 -4.17 -8.12 20.98
N SER A 125 -5.40 -8.34 21.43
CA SER A 125 -5.73 -9.13 22.62
C SER A 125 -5.89 -10.62 22.34
N ASP A 126 -6.27 -10.99 21.11
CA ASP A 126 -6.34 -12.37 20.65
C ASP A 126 -5.14 -12.71 19.76
N GLN A 127 -4.37 -13.71 20.16
CA GLN A 127 -3.22 -14.19 19.41
C GLN A 127 -3.54 -15.44 18.58
N ASN A 128 -4.78 -15.93 18.63
CA ASN A 128 -5.16 -17.15 17.94
C ASN A 128 -5.94 -16.83 16.67
N LEU A 129 -5.35 -17.17 15.53
CA LEU A 129 -6.09 -17.39 14.30
C LEU A 129 -6.32 -18.88 14.16
N SER A 130 -7.37 -19.29 13.43
CA SER A 130 -7.69 -20.71 13.29
C SER A 130 -6.49 -21.48 12.68
N GLY A 131 -5.83 -22.31 13.51
CA GLY A 131 -4.64 -23.08 13.14
C GLY A 131 -3.31 -22.31 13.17
N LEU A 132 -3.26 -21.07 13.67
CA LEU A 132 -2.07 -20.23 13.66
C LEU A 132 -1.97 -19.35 14.90
N ILE A 133 -0.80 -19.34 15.53
CA ILE A 133 -0.49 -18.45 16.66
C ILE A 133 0.25 -17.22 16.14
N LEU A 134 -0.31 -16.04 16.39
CA LEU A 134 0.29 -14.76 16.06
C LEU A 134 1.53 -14.47 16.94
N PRO A 135 2.55 -13.80 16.40
CA PRO A 135 3.67 -13.33 17.21
C PRO A 135 3.21 -12.42 18.35
N ASP A 136 3.70 -12.62 19.57
CA ASP A 136 3.32 -11.77 20.70
C ASP A 136 3.81 -10.31 20.51
N PRO A 137 2.89 -9.32 20.39
CA PRO A 137 3.23 -7.92 20.24
C PRO A 137 4.01 -7.33 21.42
N ASN A 138 4.01 -7.97 22.60
CA ASN A 138 4.69 -7.47 23.80
C ASN A 138 6.18 -7.82 23.84
N GLN A 139 6.69 -8.63 22.91
CA GLN A 139 8.10 -9.02 22.92
C GLN A 139 9.07 -7.86 22.61
N GLY A 140 8.57 -6.77 22.04
CA GLY A 140 9.36 -5.59 21.67
C GLY A 140 9.13 -4.47 22.68
N PRO A 141 10.14 -3.60 22.93
CA PRO A 141 9.97 -2.51 23.89
C PRO A 141 8.81 -1.57 23.55
N ASN A 142 8.51 -1.36 22.26
CA ASN A 142 7.45 -0.46 21.81
C ASN A 142 6.44 -1.12 20.86
N SER A 143 6.67 -2.37 20.43
CA SER A 143 5.86 -3.08 19.41
C SER A 143 4.35 -2.97 19.60
N LYS A 144 3.82 -3.34 20.78
CA LYS A 144 2.37 -3.29 21.05
C LYS A 144 1.82 -1.86 20.99
N ASN A 145 2.56 -0.89 21.52
CA ASN A 145 2.15 0.52 21.50
C ASN A 145 2.10 1.05 20.05
N ILE A 146 3.12 0.73 19.24
CA ILE A 146 3.15 1.12 17.83
C ILE A 146 1.97 0.48 17.09
N LEU A 147 1.78 -0.85 17.18
CA LEU A 147 0.65 -1.54 16.54
C LEU A 147 -0.70 -0.96 16.96
N SER A 148 -0.91 -0.73 18.27
CA SER A 148 -2.13 -0.13 18.81
C SER A 148 -2.38 1.27 18.25
N THR A 149 -1.32 2.08 18.16
CA THR A 149 -1.39 3.42 17.56
C THR A 149 -1.80 3.33 16.10
N LEU A 150 -1.15 2.46 15.31
CA LEU A 150 -1.45 2.31 13.89
C LEU A 150 -2.87 1.78 13.63
N LEU A 151 -3.38 0.88 14.49
CA LEU A 151 -4.72 0.29 14.35
C LEU A 151 -5.86 1.24 14.73
N SER A 152 -5.63 2.16 15.66
CA SER A 152 -6.64 3.09 16.16
C SER A 152 -6.67 4.42 15.41
N GLY A 153 -5.63 4.71 14.61
CA GLY A 153 -5.49 5.97 13.91
C GLY A 153 -6.17 6.02 12.56
N ASN A 154 -6.41 7.26 12.09
CA ASN A 154 -6.81 7.57 10.74
C ASN A 154 -5.75 8.48 10.12
N ILE A 155 -5.18 8.07 8.98
CA ILE A 155 -4.04 8.79 8.37
C ILE A 155 -4.39 10.17 7.83
N ILE A 156 -5.67 10.48 7.66
CA ILE A 156 -6.16 11.81 7.26
C ILE A 156 -6.07 12.80 8.42
N GLU A 157 -6.06 12.34 9.67
CA GLU A 157 -5.99 13.21 10.84
C GLU A 157 -4.57 13.73 11.05
N ASN A 158 -4.38 15.06 10.96
CA ASN A 158 -3.06 15.69 11.14
C ASN A 158 -2.39 15.32 12.47
N ASP A 159 -3.17 15.14 13.54
CA ASP A 159 -2.63 14.77 14.84
C ASP A 159 -2.12 13.32 14.88
N PHE A 160 -2.61 12.45 13.99
CA PHE A 160 -2.11 11.09 13.86
C PHE A 160 -0.73 11.04 13.22
N ILE A 161 -0.48 11.81 12.15
CA ILE A 161 0.86 11.92 11.55
C ILE A 161 1.88 12.44 12.58
N LYS A 162 1.52 13.50 13.33
CA LYS A 162 2.38 14.01 14.42
C LYS A 162 2.63 12.98 15.53
N LYS A 163 1.69 12.05 15.78
CA LYS A 163 1.91 10.94 16.71
C LYS A 163 2.89 9.93 16.12
N ILE A 164 2.72 9.54 14.86
CA ILE A 164 3.63 8.62 14.14
C ILE A 164 5.07 9.15 14.14
N GLU A 165 5.28 10.43 13.85
CA GLU A 165 6.61 11.05 13.81
C GLU A 165 7.39 10.90 15.12
N LYS A 166 6.68 10.92 16.25
CA LYS A 166 7.25 10.84 17.60
C LYS A 166 7.52 9.40 18.04
N LEU A 167 7.04 8.39 17.31
CA LEU A 167 7.26 6.99 17.67
C LEU A 167 8.72 6.60 17.45
N THR A 168 9.30 5.95 18.46
CA THR A 168 10.63 5.36 18.37
C THR A 168 10.51 3.87 18.07
N VAL A 169 11.24 3.40 17.06
CA VAL A 169 11.17 2.01 16.59
C VAL A 169 12.54 1.37 16.71
N SER A 170 12.69 0.45 17.67
CA SER A 170 13.93 -0.32 17.83
C SER A 170 14.05 -1.42 16.76
N LEU A 171 15.25 -2.00 16.61
CA LEU A 171 15.44 -3.17 15.74
C LEU A 171 14.56 -4.37 16.17
N LYS A 172 14.38 -4.54 17.49
CA LYS A 172 13.51 -5.59 18.05
C LYS A 172 12.05 -5.32 17.67
N ASP A 173 11.60 -4.07 17.77
CA ASP A 173 10.25 -3.68 17.36
C ASP A 173 10.02 -3.94 15.87
N ARG A 174 10.96 -3.54 15.01
CA ARG A 174 10.87 -3.79 13.56
C ARG A 174 10.67 -5.26 13.23
N LYS A 175 11.43 -6.14 13.88
CA LYS A 175 11.33 -7.59 13.65
C LYS A 175 9.97 -8.12 14.09
N ILE A 176 9.47 -7.69 15.24
CA ILE A 176 8.21 -8.18 15.81
C ILE A 176 7.01 -7.66 15.02
N ILE A 177 6.95 -6.34 14.76
CA ILE A 177 5.87 -5.71 14.00
C ILE A 177 5.78 -6.29 12.59
N SER A 178 6.92 -6.37 11.88
CA SER A 178 6.97 -6.95 10.55
C SER A 178 6.53 -8.42 10.56
N LYS A 179 6.98 -9.22 11.54
CA LYS A 179 6.54 -10.61 11.67
C LYS A 179 5.03 -10.68 11.93
N TYR A 180 4.50 -9.89 12.85
CA TYR A 180 3.07 -9.87 13.19
C TYR A 180 2.21 -9.53 11.97
N ILE A 181 2.47 -8.40 11.33
CA ILE A 181 1.70 -7.93 10.17
C ILE A 181 1.79 -8.92 9.01
N ASN A 182 2.99 -9.43 8.69
CA ASN A 182 3.15 -10.40 7.61
C ASN A 182 2.43 -11.72 7.92
N THR A 183 2.44 -12.18 9.19
CA THR A 183 1.70 -13.37 9.60
C THR A 183 0.19 -13.18 9.39
N CYS A 184 -0.38 -12.02 9.76
CA CYS A 184 -1.79 -11.72 9.48
C CYS A 184 -2.06 -11.68 7.97
N LEU A 185 -1.24 -10.96 7.19
CA LEU A 185 -1.41 -10.85 5.75
C LEU A 185 -1.35 -12.20 5.03
N TYR A 186 -0.35 -13.04 5.34
CA TYR A 186 -0.16 -14.33 4.68
C TYR A 186 -1.23 -15.36 5.08
N TYR A 187 -1.88 -15.18 6.22
CA TYR A 187 -3.00 -16.02 6.62
C TYR A 187 -4.25 -15.75 5.78
N HIS A 188 -4.45 -14.50 5.34
CA HIS A 188 -5.66 -14.07 4.65
C HIS A 188 -5.51 -13.95 3.13
N PHE A 189 -4.31 -13.72 2.62
CA PHE A 189 -4.07 -13.48 1.19
C PHE A 189 -2.98 -14.40 0.64
N ASP A 190 -3.31 -15.09 -0.44
CA ASP A 190 -2.36 -15.92 -1.18
C ASP A 190 -1.35 -15.09 -1.99
N GLY A 191 -0.15 -15.62 -2.18
CA GLY A 191 0.87 -15.03 -3.06
C GLY A 191 1.58 -13.78 -2.53
N LEU A 192 1.27 -13.31 -1.31
CA LEU A 192 1.94 -12.15 -0.70
C LEU A 192 3.38 -12.42 -0.26
N SER A 193 3.78 -13.68 -0.09
CA SER A 193 5.17 -14.04 0.25
C SER A 193 6.17 -13.69 -0.86
N GLU A 194 5.69 -13.45 -2.09
CA GLU A 194 6.50 -13.22 -3.29
C GLU A 194 6.56 -11.75 -3.74
N LEU A 195 6.09 -10.80 -2.91
CA LEU A 195 6.09 -9.38 -3.25
C LEU A 195 7.49 -8.90 -3.66
N LYS A 196 7.60 -8.43 -4.91
CA LYS A 196 8.88 -8.02 -5.49
C LYS A 196 9.35 -6.72 -4.85
N SER A 197 8.43 -5.81 -4.56
CA SER A 197 8.68 -4.55 -3.84
C SER A 197 9.29 -4.78 -2.46
N LEU A 198 8.88 -5.83 -1.73
CA LEU A 198 9.46 -6.15 -0.43
C LEU A 198 10.95 -6.53 -0.53
N ARG A 199 11.37 -7.17 -1.63
CA ARG A 199 12.79 -7.46 -1.88
C ARG A 199 13.60 -6.18 -2.06
N VAL A 200 13.05 -5.21 -2.80
CA VAL A 200 13.67 -3.90 -3.02
C VAL A 200 13.73 -3.09 -1.72
N LEU A 201 12.62 -3.02 -0.98
CA LEU A 201 12.56 -2.33 0.31
C LEU A 201 13.57 -2.88 1.31
N LYS A 202 13.69 -4.22 1.41
CA LYS A 202 14.71 -4.84 2.27
C LYS A 202 16.11 -4.37 1.91
N ALA A 203 16.47 -4.43 0.62
CA ALA A 203 17.79 -4.00 0.15
C ALA A 203 18.11 -2.52 0.47
N LEU A 204 17.12 -1.63 0.44
CA LEU A 204 17.29 -0.20 0.70
C LEU A 204 17.28 0.18 2.19
N VAL A 205 16.69 -0.65 3.05
CA VAL A 205 16.56 -0.38 4.49
C VAL A 205 17.64 -1.10 5.30
N THR A 206 18.26 -2.15 4.74
CA THR A 206 19.43 -2.82 5.33
C THR A 206 20.78 -2.30 4.84
N ALA A 207 20.80 -1.47 3.80
CA ALA A 207 21.97 -0.74 3.32
C ALA A 207 22.14 0.58 4.08
#